data_AF-A0AB38FZJ5-F1
#
_entry.id   AF-A0AB38FZJ5-F1
#
_cell.length_a   1.000
_cell.length_b   1.000
_cell.length_c   1.000
_cell.angle_alpha   90.00
_cell.angle_beta   90.00
_cell.angle_gamma   90.00
#
_symmetry.space_group_name_H-M   'P 1'
#
loop_
_entity.id
_entity.type
_entity.pdbx_description
1 polymer ?
#
loop_
_entity_poly.entity_id
_entity_poly.type
_entity_poly.pdbx_seq_one_letter_code
_entity_poly.pdbx_strand_id
1 'polypeptide(L)'
;MKISRLGVAPDYRFSLANERTFLAWIRTALGFLAAGVGLDQLAPDFATPLIREVLALLLCLFAGGLAVYGYLRWLSNEKAMRLKEDLPYTHSLLIISVILMIVAVVVMGLVLYA
;
A
#
# COMPACT_ATOMS: atom_id res chain seq x y z
N MET A 1 13.57 -14.08 -11.31
CA MET A 1 13.78 -12.61 -11.20
C MET A 1 15.28 -12.33 -11.27
N LYS A 2 15.78 -11.80 -12.40
CA LYS A 2 17.21 -11.82 -12.80
C LYS A 2 17.88 -10.45 -12.59
N ILE A 3 17.53 -9.76 -11.50
CA ILE A 3 17.97 -8.37 -11.25
C ILE A 3 19.44 -8.32 -10.75
N SER A 4 19.95 -9.44 -10.23
CA SER A 4 21.35 -9.57 -9.78
C SER A 4 22.38 -9.53 -10.93
N ARG A 5 21.96 -9.54 -12.20
CA ARG A 5 22.87 -9.58 -13.37
C ARG A 5 22.86 -8.33 -14.24
N LEU A 6 22.11 -7.28 -13.89
CA LEU A 6 22.00 -6.06 -14.70
C LEU A 6 22.55 -4.84 -13.92
N GLY A 7 23.54 -4.17 -14.51
CA GLY A 7 24.11 -2.92 -14.01
C GLY A 7 25.19 -3.07 -12.95
N VAL A 8 25.70 -1.92 -12.50
CA VAL A 8 26.64 -1.83 -11.36
C VAL A 8 25.83 -1.94 -10.07
N ALA A 9 26.37 -2.60 -9.04
CA ALA A 9 25.72 -2.64 -7.73
C ALA A 9 25.47 -1.20 -7.24
N PRO A 10 24.20 -0.83 -6.95
CA PRO A 10 23.90 0.51 -6.48
C PRO A 10 24.55 0.71 -5.11
N ASP A 11 24.95 1.95 -4.79
CA ASP A 11 25.52 2.26 -3.49
C ASP A 11 24.54 1.88 -2.38
N TYR A 12 25.06 1.13 -1.42
CA TYR A 12 24.33 0.53 -0.30
C TYR A 12 23.47 1.55 0.45
N ARG A 13 23.91 2.82 0.56
CA ARG A 13 23.12 3.87 1.21
C ARG A 13 21.78 4.15 0.52
N PHE A 14 21.75 4.14 -0.81
CA PHE A 14 20.52 4.39 -1.56
C PHE A 14 19.61 3.16 -1.57
N SER A 15 20.18 1.95 -1.60
CA SER A 15 19.43 0.71 -1.40
C SER A 15 18.73 0.68 -0.04
N LEU A 16 19.47 0.99 1.05
CA LEU A 16 18.93 1.03 2.41
C LEU A 16 17.83 2.10 2.57
N ALA A 17 17.98 3.25 1.90
CA ALA A 17 16.93 4.27 1.89
C ALA A 17 15.65 3.78 1.19
N ASN A 18 15.79 3.10 0.04
CA ASN A 18 14.66 2.52 -0.68
C ASN A 18 13.96 1.42 0.15
N GLU A 19 14.73 0.55 0.80
CA GLU A 19 14.21 -0.46 1.73
C GLU A 19 13.42 0.15 2.89
N ARG A 20 13.89 1.25 3.50
CA ARG A 20 13.14 1.96 4.56
C ARG A 20 11.79 2.48 4.04
N THR A 21 11.75 3.03 2.83
CA THR A 21 10.48 3.47 2.23
C THR A 21 9.55 2.29 1.96
N PHE A 22 10.08 1.16 1.49
CA PHE A 22 9.32 -0.07 1.33
C PHE A 22 8.74 -0.57 2.65
N LEU A 23 9.55 -0.63 3.71
CA LEU A 23 9.10 -1.04 5.04
C LEU A 23 8.04 -0.08 5.61
N ALA A 24 8.12 1.21 5.29
CA ALA A 24 7.07 2.16 5.64
C ALA A 24 5.73 1.81 4.95
N TRP A 25 5.74 1.46 3.66
CA TRP A 25 4.55 1.01 2.93
C TRP A 25 3.95 -0.28 3.52
N ILE A 26 4.80 -1.25 3.86
CA ILE A 26 4.36 -2.49 4.50
C ILE A 26 3.70 -2.22 5.86
N ARG A 27 4.27 -1.30 6.65
CA ARG A 27 3.66 -0.87 7.92
C ARG A 27 2.26 -0.30 7.71
N THR A 28 2.07 0.56 6.70
CA THR A 28 0.74 1.14 6.42
C THR A 28 -0.24 0.06 5.98
N ALA A 29 0.17 -0.85 5.10
CA ALA A 29 -0.64 -1.98 4.67
C ALA A 29 -1.08 -2.86 5.85
N LEU A 30 -0.17 -3.18 6.76
CA LEU A 30 -0.48 -3.94 7.99
C LEU A 30 -1.46 -3.19 8.89
N GLY A 31 -1.37 -1.86 8.99
CA GLY A 31 -2.34 -1.05 9.72
C GLY A 31 -3.76 -1.17 9.16
N PHE A 32 -3.91 -1.09 7.83
CA PHE A 32 -5.20 -1.27 7.17
C PHE A 32 -5.74 -2.70 7.30
N LEU A 33 -4.87 -3.70 7.22
CA LEU A 33 -5.25 -5.10 7.42
C LEU A 33 -5.76 -5.33 8.84
N ALA A 34 -5.03 -4.83 9.84
CA ALA A 34 -5.44 -4.90 11.24
C ALA A 34 -6.75 -4.16 11.51
N ALA A 35 -6.96 -3.01 10.86
CA ALA A 35 -8.23 -2.28 10.95
C ALA A 35 -9.40 -3.07 10.35
N GLY A 36 -9.22 -3.69 9.18
CA GLY A 36 -10.26 -4.52 8.53
C GLY A 36 -10.64 -5.73 9.37
N VAL A 37 -9.65 -6.48 9.87
CA VAL A 37 -9.88 -7.65 10.74
C VAL A 37 -10.44 -7.23 12.09
N GLY A 38 -9.93 -6.12 12.66
CA GLY A 38 -10.40 -5.59 13.93
C GLY A 38 -11.86 -5.13 13.86
N LEU A 39 -12.28 -4.52 12.75
CA LEU A 39 -13.66 -4.09 12.55
C LEU A 39 -14.62 -5.28 12.50
N ASP A 40 -14.23 -6.39 11.87
CA ASP A 40 -15.08 -7.59 11.83
C ASP A 40 -15.19 -8.31 13.19
N GLN A 41 -14.10 -8.35 13.98
CA GLN A 41 -14.07 -9.08 15.25
C GLN A 41 -14.47 -8.26 16.50
N LEU A 42 -14.13 -6.98 16.56
CA LEU A 42 -14.31 -6.15 17.76
C LEU A 42 -15.59 -5.31 17.72
N ALA A 43 -16.25 -5.19 16.57
CA ALA A 43 -17.40 -4.33 16.38
C ALA A 43 -18.60 -5.07 15.75
N PRO A 44 -19.11 -6.14 16.39
CA PRO A 44 -20.19 -6.94 15.81
C PRO A 44 -21.52 -6.19 15.67
N ASP A 45 -21.78 -5.20 16.55
CA ASP A 45 -22.98 -4.35 16.52
C ASP A 45 -22.82 -3.10 15.63
N PHE A 46 -21.69 -2.95 14.95
CA PHE A 46 -21.38 -1.79 14.12
C PHE A 46 -21.96 -2.00 12.71
N ALA A 47 -22.99 -1.21 12.35
CA ALA A 47 -23.71 -1.27 11.08
C ALA A 47 -24.45 -2.60 10.83
N THR A 48 -25.13 -2.70 9.67
CA THR A 48 -25.71 -3.97 9.23
C THR A 48 -24.60 -5.00 8.94
N PRO A 49 -24.85 -6.31 9.15
CA PRO A 49 -23.84 -7.36 8.94
C PRO A 49 -23.19 -7.31 7.55
N LEU A 50 -24.00 -6.99 6.53
CA LEU A 50 -23.56 -6.87 5.14
C LEU A 50 -22.56 -5.72 4.94
N ILE A 51 -22.81 -4.56 5.55
CA ILE A 51 -21.94 -3.38 5.43
C ILE A 51 -20.60 -3.63 6.11
N ARG A 52 -20.61 -4.29 7.27
CA ARG A 52 -19.40 -4.65 8.01
C ARG A 52 -18.49 -5.59 7.21
N GLU A 53 -19.05 -6.64 6.62
CA GLU A 53 -18.30 -7.59 5.78
C GLU A 53 -17.70 -6.91 4.56
N VAL A 54 -18.48 -6.09 3.85
CA VAL A 54 -18.01 -5.33 2.68
C VAL A 54 -16.88 -4.38 3.06
N LEU A 55 -17.01 -3.70 4.20
CA LEU A 55 -16.01 -2.76 4.71
C LEU A 55 -14.70 -3.48 5.10
N ALA A 56 -14.79 -4.60 5.81
CA ALA A 56 -13.64 -5.42 6.16
C ALA A 56 -12.92 -5.95 4.91
N LEU A 57 -13.67 -6.45 3.92
CA LEU A 57 -13.13 -6.89 2.64
C LEU A 57 -12.43 -5.76 1.88
N LEU A 58 -13.03 -4.57 1.81
CA LEU A 58 -12.43 -3.39 1.16
C LEU A 58 -11.12 -2.98 1.82
N LEU A 59 -11.07 -2.95 3.16
CA LEU A 59 -9.85 -2.63 3.90
C LEU A 59 -8.74 -3.67 3.68
N CYS A 60 -9.10 -4.96 3.65
CA CYS A 60 -8.16 -6.05 3.33
C CYS A 60 -7.62 -5.96 1.90
N LEU A 61 -8.48 -5.68 0.92
CA LEU A 61 -8.06 -5.49 -0.48
C LEU A 61 -7.14 -4.27 -0.63
N PHE A 62 -7.47 -3.17 0.05
CA PHE A 62 -6.64 -1.97 0.04
C PHE A 62 -5.27 -2.21 0.68
N ALA A 63 -5.22 -2.94 1.80
CA ALA A 63 -3.97 -3.38 2.43
C ALA A 63 -3.10 -4.20 1.47
N GLY A 64 -3.70 -5.20 0.80
CA GLY A 64 -3.00 -6.00 -0.21
C GLY A 64 -2.48 -5.15 -1.37
N GLY A 65 -3.29 -4.22 -1.87
CA GLY A 65 -2.91 -3.27 -2.91
C GLY A 65 -1.72 -2.39 -2.52
N LEU A 66 -1.71 -1.84 -1.30
CA LEU A 66 -0.59 -1.06 -0.77
C LEU A 66 0.70 -1.88 -0.66
N ALA A 67 0.61 -3.14 -0.22
CA ALA A 67 1.77 -4.03 -0.13
C ALA A 67 2.38 -4.33 -1.51
N VAL A 68 1.54 -4.68 -2.48
CA VAL A 68 1.96 -4.93 -3.88
C VAL A 68 2.57 -3.67 -4.49
N TYR A 69 1.92 -2.52 -4.31
CA TYR A 69 2.41 -1.25 -4.82
C TYR A 69 3.78 -0.88 -4.21
N GLY A 70 3.94 -1.03 -2.89
CA GLY A 70 5.21 -0.78 -2.20
C GLY A 70 6.34 -1.62 -2.79
N TYR A 71 6.05 -2.89 -3.10
CA TYR A 71 7.00 -3.81 -3.74
C TYR A 71 7.35 -3.41 -5.18
N LEU A 72 6.35 -3.07 -6.00
CA LEU A 72 6.58 -2.62 -7.39
C LEU A 72 7.39 -1.31 -7.44
N ARG A 73 7.11 -0.39 -6.52
CA ARG A 73 7.87 0.86 -6.38
C ARG A 73 9.32 0.58 -5.97
N TRP A 74 9.54 -0.32 -5.01
CA TRP A 74 10.88 -0.73 -4.61
C TRP A 74 11.65 -1.31 -5.81
N LEU A 75 11.04 -2.23 -6.57
CA LEU A 75 11.65 -2.84 -7.76
C LEU A 75 12.00 -1.82 -8.85
N SER A 76 11.10 -0.87 -9.12
CA SER A 76 11.34 0.17 -10.14
C SER A 76 12.51 1.08 -9.76
N ASN A 77 12.59 1.47 -8.48
CA ASN A 77 13.69 2.27 -7.95
C ASN A 77 15.02 1.49 -7.97
N GLU A 78 15.00 0.23 -7.53
CA GLU A 78 16.15 -0.68 -7.56
C GLU A 78 16.71 -0.84 -8.98
N LYS A 79 15.82 -0.96 -9.97
CA LYS A 79 16.17 -1.04 -11.39
C LYS A 79 16.80 0.27 -11.89
N ALA A 80 16.17 1.41 -11.66
CA ALA A 80 16.70 2.72 -12.09
C ALA A 80 18.08 3.01 -11.48
N MET A 81 18.27 2.70 -10.19
CA MET A 81 19.56 2.86 -9.50
C MET A 81 20.67 1.98 -10.11
N ARG A 82 20.35 0.76 -10.53
CA ARG A 82 21.31 -0.15 -11.21
C ARG A 82 21.71 0.33 -12.61
N LEU A 83 20.79 0.97 -13.31
CA LEU A 83 20.97 1.49 -14.67
C LEU A 83 21.55 2.91 -14.72
N LYS A 84 21.77 3.57 -13.56
CA LYS A 84 22.13 5.01 -13.46
C LYS A 84 21.14 5.92 -14.22
N GLU A 85 19.88 5.52 -14.29
CA GLU A 85 18.80 6.32 -14.87
C GLU A 85 18.22 7.26 -13.81
N ASP A 86 17.57 8.33 -14.26
CA ASP A 86 16.85 9.23 -13.36
C ASP A 86 15.77 8.46 -12.59
N LEU A 87 15.69 8.72 -11.29
CA LEU A 87 14.69 8.10 -10.43
C LEU A 87 13.29 8.48 -10.94
N PRO A 88 12.40 7.51 -11.21
CA PRO A 88 11.09 7.77 -11.81
C PRO A 88 10.29 8.75 -10.95
N TYR A 89 9.90 9.88 -11.55
CA TYR A 89 9.21 10.96 -10.84
C TYR A 89 7.80 10.56 -10.38
N THR A 90 7.38 11.16 -9.29
CA THR A 90 6.45 10.64 -8.28
C THR A 90 4.96 10.85 -8.64
N HIS A 91 4.50 10.45 -9.83
CA HIS A 91 3.05 10.40 -10.15
C HIS A 91 2.27 9.45 -9.25
N SER A 92 2.98 8.50 -8.65
CA SER A 92 2.41 7.46 -7.84
C SER A 92 1.94 7.91 -6.46
N LEU A 93 2.42 9.06 -5.94
CA LEU A 93 1.87 9.67 -4.73
C LEU A 93 0.43 10.15 -4.96
N LEU A 94 0.19 10.78 -6.11
CA LEU A 94 -1.11 11.31 -6.50
C LEU A 94 -2.12 10.16 -6.64
N ILE A 95 -1.73 9.07 -7.29
CA ILE A 95 -2.57 7.87 -7.45
C ILE A 95 -2.99 7.32 -6.08
N ILE A 96 -2.04 7.16 -5.14
CA ILE A 96 -2.36 6.62 -3.81
C ILE A 96 -3.25 7.56 -3.01
N SER A 97 -2.98 8.87 -3.05
CA SER A 97 -3.82 9.87 -2.39
C SER A 97 -5.25 9.83 -2.92
N VAL A 98 -5.43 9.68 -4.24
CA VAL A 98 -6.76 9.57 -4.86
C VAL A 98 -7.45 8.26 -4.46
N ILE A 99 -6.76 7.12 -4.52
CA ILE A 99 -7.36 5.83 -4.13
C ILE A 99 -7.74 5.86 -2.65
N LEU A 100 -6.88 6.38 -1.77
CA LEU A 100 -7.16 6.50 -0.34
C LEU A 100 -8.37 7.41 -0.09
N MET A 101 -8.49 8.52 -0.83
CA MET A 101 -9.63 9.42 -0.73
C MET A 101 -10.93 8.71 -1.17
N ILE A 102 -10.90 7.96 -2.28
CA ILE A 102 -12.04 7.16 -2.74
C ILE A 102 -12.45 6.14 -1.67
N VAL A 103 -11.50 5.39 -1.11
CA VAL A 103 -11.77 4.43 -0.04
C VAL A 103 -12.41 5.13 1.16
N ALA A 104 -11.86 6.28 1.59
CA ALA A 104 -12.42 7.04 2.71
C ALA A 104 -13.85 7.53 2.44
N VAL A 105 -14.15 8.01 1.24
CA VAL A 105 -15.51 8.44 0.86
C VAL A 105 -16.47 7.26 0.82
N VAL A 106 -16.06 6.12 0.28
CA VAL A 106 -16.87 4.89 0.27
C VAL A 106 -17.16 4.42 1.70
N VAL A 107 -16.13 4.39 2.56
CA VAL A 107 -16.28 4.04 3.98
C VAL A 107 -17.26 4.99 4.68
N MET A 108 -17.09 6.31 4.51
CA MET A 108 -18.00 7.31 5.11
C MET A 108 -19.43 7.16 4.59
N GLY A 109 -19.61 6.95 3.29
CA GLY A 109 -20.94 6.75 2.69
C GLY A 109 -21.63 5.50 3.24
N LEU A 110 -20.90 4.39 3.37
CA LEU A 110 -21.41 3.15 3.96
C LEU A 110 -21.79 3.33 5.44
N VAL A 111 -20.99 4.06 6.22
CA VAL A 111 -21.26 4.31 7.64
C VAL A 111 -22.46 5.25 7.84
N LEU A 112 -22.64 6.27 7.00
CA LEU A 112 -23.76 7.22 7.13
C LEU A 112 -25.11 6.63 6.68
N TYR A 113 -25.10 5.62 5.82
CA TYR A 113 -26.30 4.92 5.33
C TYR A 113 -26.66 3.65 6.14
N ALA A 114 -25.78 3.22 7.03
CA ALA A 114 -25.99 2.11 7.96
C ALA A 114 -26.84 2.51 9.16
#